data_AF-A0A661YYH5-F1
#
_entry.id   AF-A0A661YYH5-F1
#
_cell.length_a   1.000
_cell.length_b   1.000
_cell.length_c   1.000
_cell.angle_alpha   90.00
_cell.angle_beta   90.00
_cell.angle_gamma   90.00
#
_symmetry.space_group_name_H-M   'P 1'
#
loop_
_entity.id
_entity.type
_entity.pdbx_description
1 polymer ?
#
loop_
_entity_poly.entity_id
_entity_poly.type
_entity_poly.pdbx_seq_one_letter_code
_entity_poly.pdbx_strand_id
1 'polypeptide(L)'
;MKKLITEHGWPKYSTVGKLAADAPLLIINHHESDSVRKVYLNQIKQSCIDNEGSCTEYAKIQDRILVGENKAQIYGMQFRYNKIRKLEPFPIIDPEYVDQRRKEIGLESLKVYLKRKINYNWTVNQKIRN
;
A
#
# COMPACT_ATOMS: atom_id res chain seq x y z
N MET A 1 18.12 11.14 -2.06
CA MET A 1 17.51 9.92 -1.48
C MET A 1 18.47 8.75 -1.46
N LYS A 2 18.86 8.17 -2.62
CA LYS A 2 19.75 6.98 -2.67
C LYS A 2 21.03 7.14 -1.84
N LYS A 3 21.77 8.24 -2.01
CA LYS A 3 22.99 8.55 -1.24
C LYS A 3 22.76 8.49 0.28
N LEU A 4 21.72 9.18 0.77
CA LEU A 4 21.37 9.19 2.20
C LEU A 4 20.99 7.80 2.73
N ILE A 5 20.26 7.00 1.95
CA ILE A 5 19.92 5.63 2.33
C ILE A 5 21.16 4.74 2.37
N THR A 6 22.11 4.94 1.45
CA THR A 6 23.40 4.22 1.46
C THR A 6 24.26 4.61 2.66
N GLU A 7 24.29 5.89 3.03
CA GLU A 7 25.12 6.40 4.12
C GLU A 7 24.53 6.13 5.51
N HIS A 8 23.20 6.18 5.66
CA HIS A 8 22.53 6.14 6.97
C HIS A 8 21.53 4.99 7.13
N GLY A 9 21.31 4.19 6.10
CA GLY A 9 20.25 3.19 6.06
C GLY A 9 18.86 3.79 5.80
N TRP A 10 17.84 2.94 5.86
CA TRP A 10 16.45 3.37 5.71
C TRP A 10 16.01 4.18 6.93
N PRO A 11 15.36 5.36 6.77
CA PRO A 11 14.96 6.17 7.92
C PRO A 11 13.86 5.48 8.74
N LYS A 12 13.96 5.62 10.05
CA LYS A 12 13.10 4.96 11.04
C LYS A 12 12.34 6.00 11.86
N TYR A 13 11.13 5.67 12.29
CA TYR A 13 10.35 6.51 13.19
C TYR A 13 11.09 6.86 14.47
N SER A 14 11.80 5.89 15.05
CA SER A 14 12.58 6.08 16.28
C SER A 14 13.77 7.02 16.13
N THR A 15 14.30 7.23 14.93
CA THR A 15 15.52 8.02 14.71
C THR A 15 15.25 9.41 14.15
N VAL A 16 14.27 9.55 13.25
CA VAL A 16 14.01 10.81 12.55
C VAL A 16 12.56 11.31 12.69
N GLY A 17 11.72 10.57 13.42
CA GLY A 17 10.29 10.85 13.56
C GLY A 17 9.48 10.46 12.32
N LYS A 18 8.16 10.41 12.47
CA LYS A 18 7.24 9.90 11.43
C LYS A 18 7.32 10.67 10.12
N LEU A 19 7.30 12.00 10.21
CA LEU A 19 7.30 12.87 9.04
C LEU A 19 8.52 12.64 8.15
N ALA A 20 9.72 12.58 8.74
CA ALA A 20 10.95 12.42 7.98
C ALA A 20 11.12 10.98 7.46
N ALA A 21 10.71 9.97 8.23
CA ALA A 21 10.77 8.58 7.80
C ALA A 21 9.80 8.25 6.66
N ASP A 22 8.62 8.89 6.63
CA ASP A 22 7.63 8.66 5.58
C ASP A 22 7.88 9.53 4.32
N ALA A 23 8.67 10.60 4.41
CA ALA A 23 8.93 11.48 3.27
C ALA A 23 9.48 10.77 2.01
N PRO A 24 10.45 9.83 2.11
CA PRO A 24 10.88 9.04 0.95
C PRO A 24 9.78 8.21 0.31
N LEU A 25 8.78 7.76 1.08
CA LEU A 25 7.68 6.92 0.58
C LEU A 25 6.84 7.68 -0.44
N LEU A 26 6.60 8.97 -0.20
CA LEU A 26 5.89 9.84 -1.14
C LEU A 26 6.64 9.96 -2.47
N ILE A 27 7.95 10.18 -2.41
CA ILE A 27 8.82 10.27 -3.61
C ILE A 27 8.76 8.96 -4.40
N ILE A 28 8.87 7.82 -3.71
CA ILE A 28 8.86 6.50 -4.33
C ILE A 28 7.49 6.16 -4.93
N ASN A 29 6.41 6.40 -4.19
CA ASN A 29 5.04 6.11 -4.64
C ASN A 29 4.68 6.87 -5.93
N HIS A 30 5.11 8.13 -6.02
CA HIS A 30 4.84 9.01 -7.16
C HIS A 30 5.92 8.98 -8.25
N HIS A 31 6.95 8.15 -8.14
CA HIS A 31 7.93 7.98 -9.21
C HIS A 31 7.25 7.51 -10.49
N GLU A 32 7.79 7.85 -11.66
CA GLU A 32 7.23 7.40 -12.94
C GLU A 32 7.45 5.89 -13.22
N SER A 33 8.38 5.23 -12.51
CA SER A 33 8.90 3.92 -12.88
C SER A 33 8.64 2.88 -11.78
N ASP A 34 8.02 1.77 -12.16
CA ASP A 34 7.84 0.61 -11.27
C ASP A 34 9.17 -0.01 -10.84
N SER A 35 10.19 0.04 -11.70
CA SER A 35 11.52 -0.48 -11.36
C SER A 35 12.10 0.24 -10.15
N VAL A 36 11.92 1.56 -10.05
CA VAL A 36 12.38 2.33 -8.88
C VAL A 36 11.56 1.97 -7.64
N ARG A 37 10.24 1.81 -7.75
CA ARG A 37 9.40 1.36 -6.62
C ARG A 37 9.87 0.02 -6.06
N LYS A 38 10.13 -0.96 -6.94
CA LYS A 38 10.56 -2.30 -6.57
C LYS A 38 11.89 -2.33 -5.82
N VAL A 39 12.84 -1.47 -6.20
CA VAL A 39 14.17 -1.39 -5.55
C VAL A 39 14.07 -1.14 -4.05
N TYR A 40 13.08 -0.37 -3.61
CA TYR A 40 12.91 0.01 -2.20
C TYR A 40 11.79 -0.78 -1.48
N LEU A 41 11.00 -1.57 -2.21
CA LEU A 41 9.79 -2.20 -1.68
C LEU A 41 10.08 -3.09 -0.46
N ASN A 42 11.18 -3.83 -0.48
CA ASN A 42 11.56 -4.71 0.63
C ASN A 42 11.92 -3.92 1.89
N GLN A 43 12.67 -2.82 1.76
CA GLN A 43 13.00 -1.94 2.88
C GLN A 43 11.75 -1.27 3.45
N ILE A 44 10.84 -0.83 2.58
CA ILE A 44 9.56 -0.23 2.98
C ILE A 44 8.70 -1.25 3.74
N LYS A 45 8.62 -2.49 3.23
CA LYS A 45 7.92 -3.59 3.89
C LYS A 45 8.51 -3.88 5.28
N GLN A 46 9.84 -3.99 5.36
CA GLN A 46 10.52 -4.28 6.63
C GLN A 46 10.28 -3.17 7.65
N SER A 47 10.42 -1.91 7.24
CA SER A 47 10.16 -0.75 8.09
C SER A 47 8.71 -0.74 8.62
N CYS A 48 7.72 -1.08 7.77
CA CYS A 48 6.33 -1.27 8.21
C CYS A 48 6.19 -2.37 9.28
N ILE A 49 6.73 -3.56 9.02
CA ILE A 49 6.61 -4.71 9.94
C ILE A 49 7.31 -4.44 11.28
N ASP A 50 8.43 -3.72 11.25
CA ASP A 50 9.19 -3.32 12.44
C ASP A 50 8.52 -2.16 13.22
N ASN A 51 7.35 -1.66 12.76
CA ASN A 51 6.68 -0.47 13.29
C ASN A 51 7.53 0.83 13.20
N GLU A 52 8.47 0.86 12.26
CA GLU A 52 9.39 1.98 12.02
C GLU A 52 9.04 2.80 10.76
N GLY A 53 7.94 2.45 10.09
CA GLY A 53 7.47 3.11 8.87
C GLY A 53 5.99 2.83 8.58
N SER A 54 5.42 3.57 7.62
CA SER A 54 3.99 3.50 7.33
C SER A 54 3.58 2.24 6.53
N CYS A 55 2.84 1.34 7.17
CA CYS A 55 2.19 0.21 6.49
C CYS A 55 1.13 0.62 5.46
N THR A 56 0.51 1.80 5.64
CA THR A 56 -0.43 2.34 4.65
C THR A 56 0.30 2.70 3.36
N GLU A 57 1.48 3.33 3.44
CA GLU A 57 2.28 3.66 2.26
C GLU A 57 2.90 2.41 1.63
N TYR A 58 3.35 1.44 2.43
CA TYR A 58 3.76 0.13 1.92
C TYR A 58 2.68 -0.50 1.04
N ALA A 59 1.45 -0.62 1.55
CA ALA A 59 0.33 -1.22 0.83
C ALA A 59 -0.02 -0.46 -0.46
N LYS A 60 0.05 0.89 -0.45
CA LYS A 60 -0.16 1.71 -1.66
C LYS A 60 0.89 1.41 -2.72
N ILE A 61 2.17 1.40 -2.36
CA ILE A 61 3.28 1.18 -3.30
C ILE A 61 3.23 -0.25 -3.85
N GLN A 62 2.98 -1.24 -2.98
CA GLN A 62 2.81 -2.65 -3.37
C GLN A 62 1.71 -2.81 -4.41
N ASP A 63 0.51 -2.29 -4.14
CA ASP A 63 -0.62 -2.44 -5.06
C ASP A 63 -0.42 -1.59 -6.34
N ARG A 64 0.28 -0.46 -6.26
CA ARG A 64 0.64 0.35 -7.45
C ARG A 64 1.52 -0.43 -8.41
N ILE A 65 2.55 -1.13 -7.89
CA ILE A 65 3.40 -2.00 -8.71
C ILE A 65 2.57 -3.10 -9.36
N LEU A 66 1.71 -3.79 -8.59
CA LEU A 66 0.90 -4.87 -9.11
C LEU A 66 -0.05 -4.42 -10.22
N VAL A 67 -0.75 -3.30 -10.03
CA VAL A 67 -1.63 -2.72 -11.05
C VAL A 67 -0.85 -2.28 -12.29
N GLY A 68 0.33 -1.67 -12.12
CA GLY A 68 1.22 -1.32 -13.23
C GLY A 68 1.66 -2.54 -14.06
N GLU A 69 1.74 -3.71 -13.42
CA GLU A 69 2.02 -4.99 -14.06
C GLU A 69 0.77 -5.76 -14.53
N ASN A 70 -0.41 -5.14 -14.52
CA ASN A 70 -1.70 -5.78 -14.82
C ASN A 70 -2.03 -6.99 -13.92
N LYS A 71 -1.52 -7.00 -12.68
CA LYS A 71 -1.80 -8.03 -11.68
C LYS A 71 -2.87 -7.55 -10.69
N ALA A 72 -3.53 -8.51 -10.05
CA ALA A 72 -4.46 -8.23 -8.98
C ALA A 72 -3.73 -7.65 -7.75
N GLN A 73 -4.39 -6.72 -7.07
CA GLN A 73 -3.92 -6.07 -5.85
C GLN A 73 -3.95 -7.02 -4.66
N ILE A 74 -3.15 -6.74 -3.63
CA ILE A 74 -3.16 -7.47 -2.36
C ILE A 74 -4.08 -6.79 -1.36
N TYR A 75 -4.05 -5.45 -1.26
CA TYR A 75 -4.70 -4.69 -0.20
C TYR A 75 -5.86 -3.79 -0.67
N GLY A 76 -6.01 -3.56 -1.98
CA GLY A 76 -7.08 -2.75 -2.57
C GLY A 76 -6.83 -1.24 -2.52
N MET A 77 -5.59 -0.80 -2.72
CA MET A 77 -5.19 0.60 -2.54
C MET A 77 -5.27 1.48 -3.79
N GLN A 78 -5.37 0.89 -4.98
CA GLN A 78 -5.50 1.56 -6.28
C GLN A 78 -6.92 1.44 -6.83
N PHE A 79 -7.34 2.50 -7.53
CA PHE A 79 -8.69 2.64 -8.08
C PHE A 79 -8.66 2.99 -9.57
N ARG A 80 -9.74 2.66 -10.27
CA ARG A 80 -9.99 3.03 -11.66
C ARG A 80 -11.39 3.56 -11.84
N TYR A 81 -11.63 4.25 -12.95
CA TYR A 81 -12.99 4.55 -13.39
C TYR A 81 -13.57 3.36 -14.14
N ASN A 82 -14.80 2.98 -13.80
CA ASN A 82 -15.57 2.02 -14.57
C ASN A 82 -16.23 2.68 -15.80
N LYS A 83 -17.00 1.89 -16.56
CA LYS A 83 -17.66 2.35 -17.81
C LYS A 83 -18.61 3.54 -17.61
N ILE A 84 -19.16 3.72 -16.41
CA ILE A 84 -20.06 4.83 -16.05
C ILE A 84 -19.36 5.95 -15.28
N ARG A 85 -18.01 6.03 -15.37
CA ARG A 85 -17.18 7.06 -14.69
C ARG A 85 -17.33 7.10 -13.17
N LYS A 86 -17.65 5.97 -12.53
CA LYS A 86 -17.56 5.83 -11.07
C LYS A 86 -16.24 5.16 -10.70
N LEU A 87 -15.61 5.63 -9.62
CA LEU A 87 -14.41 5.00 -9.08
C LEU A 87 -14.74 3.63 -8.48
N GLU A 88 -13.89 2.64 -8.75
CA GLU A 88 -13.92 1.30 -8.18
C GLU A 88 -12.48 0.82 -7.93
N PRO A 89 -12.24 -0.12 -6.99
CA PRO A 89 -10.93 -0.74 -6.86
C PRO A 89 -10.57 -1.54 -8.11
N PHE A 90 -9.28 -1.58 -8.46
CA PHE A 90 -8.77 -2.61 -9.37
C PHE A 90 -9.00 -4.01 -8.78
N PRO A 91 -8.97 -5.09 -9.59
CA PRO A 91 -9.12 -6.46 -9.10
C PRO A 91 -8.19 -6.76 -7.92
N ILE A 92 -8.69 -7.53 -6.94
CA ILE A 92 -7.98 -7.89 -5.71
C ILE A 92 -7.89 -9.42 -5.67
N ILE A 93 -6.71 -9.96 -5.37
CA ILE A 93 -6.54 -11.41 -5.21
C ILE A 93 -7.34 -11.89 -4.00
N ASP A 94 -8.05 -13.01 -4.13
CA ASP A 94 -8.88 -13.59 -3.06
C ASP A 94 -9.61 -12.52 -2.21
N PRO A 95 -10.56 -11.79 -2.79
CA PRO A 95 -11.16 -10.60 -2.18
C PRO A 95 -11.96 -10.92 -0.91
N GLU A 96 -12.33 -12.16 -0.67
CA GLU A 96 -12.94 -12.60 0.59
C GLU A 96 -11.93 -12.67 1.76
N TYR A 97 -10.63 -12.63 1.49
CA TYR A 97 -9.57 -12.70 2.51
C TYR A 97 -8.77 -11.39 2.63
N VAL A 98 -9.20 -10.32 1.95
CA VAL A 98 -8.46 -9.04 1.94
C VAL A 98 -8.37 -8.40 3.32
N ASP A 99 -9.43 -8.49 4.13
CA ASP A 99 -9.41 -7.88 5.45
C ASP A 99 -8.46 -8.58 6.43
N GLN A 100 -8.14 -9.87 6.23
CA GLN A 100 -7.09 -10.55 7.01
C GLN A 100 -5.74 -9.93 6.70
N ARG A 101 -5.38 -9.84 5.41
CA ARG A 101 -4.11 -9.23 4.98
C ARG A 101 -3.99 -7.78 5.43
N ARG A 102 -5.09 -7.02 5.35
CA ARG A 102 -5.15 -5.63 5.83
C ARG A 102 -4.91 -5.57 7.35
N LYS A 103 -5.57 -6.43 8.13
CA LYS A 103 -5.42 -6.49 9.58
C LYS A 103 -3.99 -6.87 10.01
N GLU A 104 -3.34 -7.81 9.33
CA GLU A 104 -1.97 -8.25 9.61
C GLU A 104 -0.95 -7.10 9.61
N ILE A 105 -1.17 -6.07 8.80
CA ILE A 105 -0.31 -4.87 8.72
C ILE A 105 -0.99 -3.60 9.30
N GLY A 106 -2.01 -3.78 10.14
CA GLY A 106 -2.65 -2.68 10.89
C GLY A 106 -3.55 -1.75 10.07
N LEU A 107 -4.03 -2.15 8.89
CA LEU A 107 -4.97 -1.38 8.10
C LEU A 107 -6.42 -1.64 8.53
N GLU A 108 -7.27 -0.61 8.41
CA GLU A 108 -8.72 -0.75 8.55
C GLU A 108 -9.32 -1.69 7.49
N SER A 109 -10.52 -2.22 7.70
CA SER A 109 -11.24 -3.02 6.70
C SER A 109 -11.34 -2.31 5.34
N LEU A 110 -11.29 -3.08 4.25
CA LEU A 110 -11.41 -2.55 2.90
C LEU A 110 -12.76 -1.84 2.70
N LYS A 111 -13.83 -2.37 3.30
CA LYS A 111 -15.17 -1.75 3.24
C LYS A 111 -15.17 -0.32 3.76
N VAL A 112 -14.60 -0.09 4.94
CA VAL A 112 -14.54 1.26 5.55
C VAL A 112 -13.62 2.17 4.71
N TYR A 113 -12.46 1.64 4.29
CA TYR A 113 -11.51 2.39 3.46
C TYR A 113 -12.13 2.86 2.13
N LEU A 114 -12.75 1.96 1.37
CA LEU A 114 -13.36 2.26 0.08
C LEU A 114 -14.54 3.22 0.21
N LYS A 115 -15.36 3.06 1.27
CA LYS A 115 -16.46 3.99 1.55
C LYS A 115 -15.94 5.39 1.81
N ARG A 116 -14.89 5.53 2.62
CA ARG A 116 -14.29 6.81 2.99
C ARG A 116 -13.52 7.48 1.83
N LYS A 117 -12.84 6.69 0.99
CA LYS A 117 -11.94 7.23 -0.05
C LYS A 117 -12.63 7.54 -1.37
N ILE A 118 -13.57 6.71 -1.79
CA ILE A 118 -14.19 6.81 -3.12
C ILE A 118 -15.70 6.62 -3.09
N ASN A 119 -16.31 6.63 -1.90
CA ASN A 119 -17.74 6.37 -1.68
C ASN A 119 -18.23 5.06 -2.33
N TYR A 120 -17.36 4.04 -2.35
CA TYR A 120 -17.66 2.74 -2.96
C TYR A 120 -18.22 1.78 -1.90
N ASN A 121 -19.31 1.10 -2.24
CA ASN A 121 -19.93 0.10 -1.38
C ASN A 121 -19.33 -1.28 -1.65
N TRP A 122 -18.41 -1.72 -0.80
CA TRP A 122 -17.82 -3.07 -0.86
C TRP A 122 -18.83 -4.13 -0.42
N THR A 123 -19.14 -5.08 -1.31
CA THR A 123 -20.18 -6.12 -1.11
C THR A 123 -19.62 -7.53 -0.89
N VAL A 124 -18.30 -7.73 -0.99
CA VAL A 124 -17.70 -9.05 -0.82
C VAL A 124 -17.65 -9.43 0.66
N ASN A 125 -18.35 -10.52 1.00
CA ASN A 125 -18.33 -11.10 2.35
C ASN A 125 -16.91 -11.57 2.71
N GLN A 126 -16.41 -11.12 3.87
CA GLN A 126 -15.07 -11.45 4.34
C GLN A 126 -15.10 -12.78 5.10
N LYS A 127 -14.09 -13.62 4.86
CA LYS A 127 -13.85 -14.91 5.52
C LYS A 127 -12.58 -14.82 6.38
N ILE A 128 -12.40 -15.80 7.26
CA ILE A 128 -11.19 -16.01 8.07
C ILE A 128 -10.54 -17.32 7.59
N ARG A 129 -9.21 -17.36 7.42
CA ARG A 129 -8.49 -18.63 7.22
C ARG A 129 -8.16 -19.19 8.60
N ASN A 130 -8.52 -20.46 8.82
CA ASN A 130 -8.18 -21.22 10.02
C ASN A 130 -6.73 -21.71 9.95
#